data_AF-A0A7C6X7W4-F1
#
_entry.id   AF-A0A7C6X7W4-F1
#
_cell.length_a   1.000
_cell.length_b   1.000
_cell.length_c   1.000
_cell.angle_alpha   90.00
_cell.angle_beta   90.00
_cell.angle_gamma   90.00
#
_symmetry.space_group_name_H-M   'P 1'
#
loop_
_entity.id
_entity.type
_entity.pdbx_description
1 polymer ?
#
loop_
_entity_poly.entity_id
_entity_poly.type
_entity_poly.pdbx_seq_one_letter_code
_entity_poly.pdbx_strand_id
1 'polypeptide(L)'
;MNRGTQINLWYVLFAVMGVVFLRDIWVQTQTVESIPYSQFETYLAQNAVESVTVGSTSIRGTFKSVQNGKTGFVTTPVAPELADRLNETGVTYAGAVENTWFTALLSWVLPALIFVGIWLFLIRRMGSKGGMGGMMSIGKSKAKVY
;
A
#
# COMPACT_ATOMS: atom_id res chain seq x y z
N MET A 1 -31.38 -36.20 -5.02
CA MET A 1 -30.40 -35.20 -4.55
C MET A 1 -29.81 -34.51 -5.77
N ASN A 2 -30.39 -33.40 -6.25
CA ASN A 2 -29.88 -32.64 -7.40
C ASN A 2 -29.93 -31.15 -7.07
N ARG A 3 -28.79 -30.57 -6.69
CA ARG A 3 -28.59 -29.13 -6.67
C ARG A 3 -28.08 -28.74 -8.06
N GLY A 4 -29.01 -28.49 -8.99
CA GLY A 4 -28.65 -27.84 -10.24
C GLY A 4 -28.13 -26.46 -9.88
N THR A 5 -26.83 -26.23 -10.05
CA THR A 5 -26.23 -24.91 -9.92
C THR A 5 -26.87 -24.06 -11.02
N GLN A 6 -27.96 -23.37 -10.70
CA GLN A 6 -28.46 -22.29 -11.54
C GLN A 6 -27.43 -21.19 -11.38
N ILE A 7 -26.36 -21.30 -12.16
CA ILE A 7 -25.39 -20.22 -12.27
C ILE A 7 -26.18 -19.11 -12.93
N ASN A 8 -26.69 -18.19 -12.12
CA ASN A 8 -27.37 -17.01 -12.64
C ASN A 8 -26.42 -16.39 -13.65
N LEU A 9 -26.93 -16.06 -14.83
CA LEU A 9 -26.14 -15.50 -15.94
C LEU A 9 -25.24 -14.35 -15.46
N TRP A 10 -25.71 -13.61 -14.45
CA TRP A 10 -24.99 -12.57 -13.72
C TRP A 10 -23.69 -13.02 -13.04
N TYR A 11 -23.64 -14.21 -12.43
CA TYR A 11 -22.41 -14.73 -11.83
C TYR A 11 -21.38 -15.11 -12.90
N VAL A 12 -21.81 -15.67 -14.03
CA VAL A 12 -20.92 -15.93 -15.18
C VAL A 12 -20.37 -14.60 -15.71
N LEU A 13 -21.23 -13.61 -15.89
CA LEU A 13 -20.84 -12.28 -16.37
C LEU A 13 -19.83 -11.62 -15.42
N PHE A 14 -20.08 -11.63 -14.11
CA PHE A 14 -19.16 -11.10 -13.09
C PHE A 14 -17.84 -11.86 -13.06
N ALA A 15 -17.87 -13.19 -13.18
CA ALA A 15 -16.66 -14.01 -13.20
C ALA A 15 -15.79 -13.69 -14.43
N VAL A 16 -16.39 -13.56 -15.62
CA VAL A 16 -15.68 -13.18 -16.85
C VAL A 16 -15.10 -11.78 -16.72
N MET A 17 -15.87 -10.83 -16.22
CA MET A 17 -15.42 -9.44 -16.03
C MET A 17 -14.27 -9.36 -14.99
N GLY A 18 -14.35 -10.16 -13.93
CA GLY A 18 -13.28 -10.30 -12.94
C GLY A 18 -12.01 -10.90 -13.55
N VAL A 19 -12.11 -11.93 -14.38
CA VAL A 19 -10.95 -12.52 -15.07
C VAL A 19 -10.31 -11.54 -16.05
N VAL A 20 -11.10 -10.74 -16.78
CA VAL A 20 -10.59 -9.68 -17.67
C VAL A 20 -9.88 -8.58 -16.86
N PHE A 21 -10.48 -8.12 -15.76
CA PHE A 21 -9.84 -7.13 -14.87
C PHE A 21 -8.54 -7.66 -14.25
N LEU A 22 -8.54 -8.92 -13.80
CA LEU A 22 -7.34 -9.57 -13.24
C LEU A 22 -6.25 -9.71 -14.31
N ARG A 23 -6.63 -10.03 -15.56
CA ARG A 23 -5.70 -10.10 -16.70
C ARG A 23 -5.08 -8.73 -16.98
N ASP A 24 -5.86 -7.65 -17.03
CA ASP A 24 -5.35 -6.32 -17.32
C ASP A 24 -4.38 -5.82 -16.24
N ILE A 25 -4.69 -6.08 -14.97
CA ILE A 25 -3.78 -5.79 -13.84
C ILE A 25 -2.48 -6.60 -13.97
N TRP A 26 -2.55 -7.86 -14.39
CA TRP A 26 -1.37 -8.72 -14.55
C TRP A 26 -0.49 -8.28 -15.73
N VAL A 27 -1.07 -7.92 -16.87
CA VAL A 27 -0.33 -7.44 -18.06
C VAL A 27 0.34 -6.08 -17.78
N GLN A 28 -0.31 -5.21 -17.01
CA GLN A 28 0.25 -3.91 -16.65
C GLN A 28 1.46 -4.02 -15.71
N THR A 29 1.50 -5.03 -14.82
CA THR A 29 2.65 -5.25 -13.93
C THR A 29 3.82 -5.97 -14.61
N GLN A 30 3.58 -6.77 -15.64
CA GLN A 30 4.63 -7.51 -16.35
C GLN A 30 5.40 -6.68 -17.39
N THR A 31 4.86 -5.54 -17.84
CA THR A 31 5.44 -4.74 -18.94
C THR A 31 6.44 -3.67 -18.51
N VAL A 32 6.63 -3.46 -17.20
CA VAL A 32 7.52 -2.43 -16.66
C VAL A 32 8.73 -3.07 -15.97
N GLU A 33 9.93 -2.65 -16.35
CA GLU A 33 11.18 -3.04 -15.71
C GLU A 33 11.65 -1.94 -14.74
N SER A 34 11.99 -2.31 -13.51
CA SER A 34 12.64 -1.38 -12.59
C SER A 34 14.13 -1.35 -12.92
N ILE A 35 14.62 -0.26 -13.49
CA ILE A 35 16.02 -0.10 -13.89
C ILE A 35 16.74 0.92 -13.00
N PRO A 36 18.03 0.73 -12.69
CA PRO A 36 18.85 1.75 -12.04
C PRO A 36 18.89 3.05 -12.84
N TYR A 37 19.04 4.17 -12.14
CA TYR A 37 19.08 5.49 -12.78
C TYR A 37 20.28 5.63 -13.73
N SER A 38 21.43 5.07 -13.36
CA SER A 38 22.62 5.04 -14.23
C SER A 38 22.40 4.27 -15.54
N GLN A 39 21.60 3.19 -15.52
CA GLN A 39 21.24 2.45 -16.73
C GLN A 39 20.27 3.23 -17.60
N PHE A 40 19.31 3.93 -16.98
CA PHE A 40 18.42 4.84 -17.69
C PHE A 40 19.21 5.92 -18.45
N GLU A 41 20.19 6.56 -17.82
CA GLU A 41 21.05 7.55 -18.50
C GLU A 41 21.82 6.95 -19.67
N THR A 42 22.31 5.71 -19.51
CA THR A 42 22.99 4.97 -20.58
C THR A 42 22.06 4.73 -21.77
N TYR A 43 20.82 4.28 -21.52
CA TYR A 43 19.82 4.08 -22.59
C TYR A 43 19.36 5.38 -23.24
N LEU A 44 19.31 6.47 -22.47
CA LEU A 44 19.00 7.79 -22.98
C LEU A 44 20.12 8.31 -23.90
N ALA A 45 21.39 8.14 -23.50
CA ALA A 45 22.56 8.46 -24.34
C ALA A 45 22.62 7.62 -25.63
N GLN A 46 22.17 6.37 -25.58
CA GLN A 46 22.08 5.47 -26.74
C GLN A 46 20.84 5.71 -27.61
N ASN A 47 20.02 6.72 -27.29
CA ASN A 47 18.79 7.04 -28.02
C ASN A 47 17.78 5.87 -28.09
N ALA A 48 17.81 4.98 -27.08
CA ALA A 48 16.99 3.78 -26.98
C ALA A 48 15.63 4.03 -26.29
N VAL A 49 15.42 5.24 -25.75
CA VAL A 49 14.21 5.67 -25.05
C VAL A 49 13.27 6.39 -26.01
N GLU A 50 12.01 5.97 -26.07
CA GLU A 50 10.97 6.57 -26.93
C GLU A 50 10.27 7.73 -26.24
N SER A 51 9.79 7.50 -25.01
CA SER A 51 9.07 8.49 -24.23
C SER A 51 9.46 8.41 -22.76
N VAL A 52 9.48 9.57 -22.08
CA VAL A 52 9.75 9.69 -20.65
C VAL A 52 8.72 10.60 -20.01
N THR A 53 8.17 10.14 -18.90
CA THR A 53 7.29 10.89 -18.00
C THR A 53 7.98 11.00 -16.64
N VAL A 54 8.33 12.22 -16.26
CA VAL A 54 8.99 12.51 -14.98
C VAL A 54 7.92 12.81 -13.94
N GLY A 55 7.71 11.88 -13.01
CA GLY A 55 6.90 12.10 -11.82
C GLY A 55 7.72 12.68 -10.67
N SER A 56 7.04 13.04 -9.57
CA SER A 56 7.69 13.55 -8.36
C SER A 56 8.57 12.53 -7.65
N THR A 57 8.22 11.24 -7.73
CA THR A 57 8.91 10.15 -7.02
C THR A 57 9.47 9.07 -7.94
N SER A 58 9.04 9.03 -9.20
CA SER A 58 9.50 8.04 -10.18
C SER A 58 9.46 8.60 -11.59
N ILE A 59 10.45 8.23 -12.38
CA ILE A 59 10.51 8.45 -13.82
C ILE A 59 10.01 7.17 -14.49
N ARG A 60 9.05 7.30 -15.41
CA ARG A 60 8.52 6.18 -16.19
C ARG A 60 8.73 6.46 -17.66
N GLY A 61 8.99 5.43 -18.45
CA GLY A 61 9.15 5.62 -19.88
C GLY A 61 8.97 4.34 -20.68
N THR A 62 9.01 4.47 -21.99
CA THR A 62 8.99 3.35 -22.94
C THR A 62 10.27 3.27 -23.72
N PHE A 63 10.73 2.05 -23.98
CA PHE A 63 11.85 1.81 -24.89
C PHE A 63 11.36 1.76 -26.34
N LYS A 64 12.19 2.24 -27.28
CA LYS A 64 11.91 2.15 -28.73
C LYS A 64 11.91 0.71 -29.24
N SER A 65 12.65 -0.16 -28.58
CA SER A 65 12.70 -1.59 -28.85
C SER A 65 12.46 -2.34 -27.55
N VAL A 66 11.77 -3.46 -27.62
CA VAL A 66 11.56 -4.35 -26.45
C VAL A 66 12.92 -4.74 -25.89
N GLN A 67 13.24 -4.28 -24.69
CA GLN A 67 14.44 -4.69 -23.95
C GLN A 67 14.01 -5.63 -22.83
N ASN A 68 14.66 -6.79 -22.71
CA ASN A 68 14.33 -7.83 -21.72
C ASN A 68 12.86 -8.28 -21.70
N GLY A 69 12.18 -8.27 -22.86
CA GLY A 69 10.76 -8.65 -22.95
C GLY A 69 9.79 -7.61 -22.39
N LYS A 70 10.29 -6.42 -22.02
CA LYS A 70 9.52 -5.32 -21.43
C LYS A 70 9.60 -4.09 -22.32
N THR A 71 8.49 -3.39 -22.45
CA THR A 71 8.35 -2.18 -23.27
C THR A 71 8.47 -0.92 -22.43
N GLY A 72 8.20 -1.02 -21.13
CA GLY A 72 8.27 0.09 -20.19
C GLY A 72 9.42 -0.06 -19.19
N PHE A 73 9.89 1.06 -18.68
CA PHE A 73 10.79 1.11 -17.53
C PHE A 73 10.31 2.10 -16.48
N VAL A 74 10.73 1.87 -15.24
CA VAL A 74 10.59 2.78 -14.12
C VAL A 74 11.94 2.94 -13.45
N THR A 75 12.29 4.16 -13.10
CA THR A 75 13.49 4.47 -12.34
C THR A 75 13.20 5.57 -11.32
N THR A 76 13.98 5.63 -10.26
CA THR A 76 13.86 6.68 -9.24
C THR A 76 14.85 7.80 -9.58
N PRO A 77 14.39 9.07 -9.65
CA PRO A 77 15.27 10.19 -9.94
C PRO A 77 16.36 10.36 -8.88
N VAL A 78 17.54 10.78 -9.32
CA VAL A 78 18.68 11.16 -8.47
C VAL A 78 18.98 12.64 -8.70
N ALA A 79 19.43 13.35 -7.66
CA ALA A 79 19.80 14.75 -7.80
C ALA A 79 20.94 14.91 -8.84
N PRO A 80 20.85 15.88 -9.77
CA PRO A 80 21.84 16.03 -10.85
C PRO A 80 23.28 16.12 -10.34
N GLU A 81 23.52 16.91 -9.29
CA GLU A 81 24.85 17.09 -8.69
C GLU A 81 25.47 15.79 -8.14
N LEU A 82 24.62 14.85 -7.71
CA LEU A 82 25.05 13.54 -7.22
C LEU A 82 25.20 12.56 -8.38
N ALA A 83 24.30 12.62 -9.35
CA ALA A 83 24.37 11.81 -10.58
C ALA A 83 25.68 12.07 -11.32
N ASP A 84 26.08 13.34 -11.51
CA ASP A 84 27.32 13.72 -12.19
C ASP A 84 28.55 13.10 -11.52
N ARG A 85 28.66 13.22 -10.19
CA ARG A 85 29.77 12.64 -9.41
C ARG A 85 29.82 11.11 -9.47
N LEU A 86 28.65 10.46 -9.43
CA LEU A 86 28.56 9.00 -9.48
C LEU A 86 28.82 8.46 -10.89
N ASN A 87 28.50 9.24 -11.92
CA ASN A 87 28.77 8.90 -13.31
C ASN A 87 30.28 8.87 -13.59
N GLU A 88 31.05 9.80 -13.00
CA GLU A 88 32.52 9.80 -13.06
C GLU A 88 33.15 8.53 -12.47
N THR A 89 32.46 7.87 -11.52
CA THR A 89 32.98 6.68 -10.85
C THR A 89 32.60 5.37 -11.56
N GLY A 90 31.72 5.41 -12.57
CA GLY A 90 31.27 4.23 -13.33
C GLY A 90 30.47 3.22 -12.50
N VAL A 91 29.98 3.60 -11.32
CA VAL A 91 29.19 2.72 -10.44
C VAL A 91 27.72 2.69 -10.86
N THR A 92 27.04 1.58 -10.60
CA THR A 92 25.58 1.51 -10.79
C THR A 92 24.88 2.17 -9.61
N TYR A 93 24.02 3.17 -9.88
CA TYR A 93 23.32 3.92 -8.86
C TYR A 93 21.84 4.12 -9.20
N ALA A 94 21.03 4.23 -8.15
CA ALA A 94 19.58 4.41 -8.25
C ALA A 94 19.11 5.29 -7.10
N GLY A 95 18.08 6.11 -7.35
CA GLY A 95 17.38 6.80 -6.26
C GLY A 95 16.61 5.81 -5.39
N ALA A 96 16.53 6.10 -4.10
CA ALA A 96 15.65 5.38 -3.18
C ALA A 96 14.48 6.29 -2.79
N VAL A 97 13.26 5.79 -2.95
CA VAL A 97 12.07 6.44 -2.37
C VAL A 97 11.91 5.91 -0.96
N GLU A 98 12.21 6.75 0.03
CA GLU A 98 11.93 6.39 1.42
C GLU A 98 10.43 6.36 1.66
N ASN A 99 9.93 5.18 2.04
CA ASN A 99 8.52 4.95 2.27
C ASN A 99 8.11 5.37 3.69
N THR A 100 8.01 6.67 3.92
CA THR A 100 7.76 7.24 5.25
C THR A 100 6.32 7.10 5.74
N TRP A 101 5.35 6.75 4.87
CA TRP A 101 3.94 6.66 5.27
C TRP A 101 3.68 5.60 6.33
N PHE A 102 4.42 4.48 6.31
CA PHE A 102 4.26 3.42 7.31
C PHE A 102 4.77 3.88 8.67
N THR A 103 5.95 4.53 8.69
CA THR A 103 6.50 5.14 9.90
C THR A 103 5.58 6.22 10.43
N ALA A 104 5.10 7.12 9.56
CA ALA A 104 4.13 8.14 9.92
C ALA A 104 2.84 7.52 10.47
N LEU A 105 2.39 6.40 9.89
CA LEU A 105 1.23 5.65 10.34
C LEU A 105 1.44 5.03 11.73
N LEU A 106 2.63 4.50 12.02
CA LEU A 106 2.94 4.03 13.36
C LEU A 106 3.01 5.20 14.35
N SER A 107 3.60 6.34 13.96
CA SER A 107 3.78 7.48 14.86
C SER A 107 2.48 8.08 15.40
N TRP A 108 1.36 8.05 14.64
CA TRP A 108 0.05 8.49 15.15
C TRP A 108 -0.79 7.36 15.76
N VAL A 109 -0.67 6.11 15.27
CA VAL A 109 -1.42 4.96 15.81
C VAL A 109 -0.90 4.55 17.19
N LEU A 110 0.42 4.58 17.41
CA LEU A 110 1.01 4.13 18.67
C LEU A 110 0.52 4.98 19.87
N PRO A 111 0.51 6.33 19.81
CA PRO A 111 -0.10 7.16 20.85
C PRO A 111 -1.59 6.86 21.05
N ALA A 112 -2.37 6.73 19.97
CA ALA A 112 -3.80 6.42 20.06
C ALA A 112 -4.05 5.08 20.76
N LEU A 113 -3.26 4.05 20.46
CA LEU A 113 -3.32 2.75 21.12
C LEU A 113 -2.95 2.83 22.61
N ILE A 114 -1.97 3.65 22.98
CA ILE A 114 -1.63 3.89 24.40
C ILE A 114 -2.83 4.52 25.13
N PHE A 115 -3.47 5.54 24.55
CA PHE A 115 -4.67 6.17 25.13
C PHE A 115 -5.82 5.16 25.29
N VAL A 116 -6.09 4.36 24.24
CA VAL A 116 -7.11 3.30 24.30
C VAL A 116 -6.76 2.26 25.36
N GLY A 117 -5.49 1.86 25.46
CA GLY A 117 -5.01 0.93 26.47
C GLY A 117 -5.23 1.44 27.90
N ILE A 118 -4.92 2.71 28.17
CA ILE A 118 -5.17 3.34 29.47
C ILE A 118 -6.67 3.41 29.75
N TRP A 119 -7.49 3.82 28.78
CA TRP A 119 -8.94 3.92 28.94
C TRP A 119 -9.59 2.55 29.25
N LEU A 120 -9.21 1.52 28.50
CA LEU A 120 -9.66 0.14 28.74
C LEU A 120 -9.20 -0.39 30.10
N PHE A 121 -7.97 -0.06 30.51
CA PHE A 121 -7.47 -0.40 31.83
C PHE A 121 -8.29 0.26 32.95
N LEU A 122 -8.67 1.54 32.80
CA LEU A 122 -9.51 2.26 33.75
C LEU A 122 -10.92 1.67 33.85
N ILE A 123 -11.56 1.36 32.70
CA ILE A 123 -12.88 0.71 32.67
C ILE A 123 -12.80 -0.66 33.35
N ARG A 124 -11.79 -1.46 33.02
CA ARG A 124 -11.61 -2.80 33.60
C ARG A 124 -11.35 -2.73 35.12
N ARG A 125 -10.61 -1.72 35.59
CA ARG A 125 -10.33 -1.49 37.01
C ARG A 125 -11.56 -1.00 37.79
N MET A 126 -12.40 -0.16 37.21
CA MET A 126 -13.66 0.28 37.84
C MET A 126 -14.75 -0.80 37.79
N GLY A 127 -14.79 -1.58 36.70
CA GLY A 127 -15.70 -2.72 36.56
C GLY A 127 -15.39 -3.86 37.53
N SER A 128 -14.12 -4.11 37.83
CA SER A 128 -13.71 -5.16 38.78
C SER A 128 -13.81 -4.76 40.26
N LYS A 129 -13.89 -3.46 40.57
CA LYS A 129 -13.93 -2.96 41.96
C LYS A 129 -15.32 -2.46 42.42
N GLY A 130 -16.38 -2.75 41.65
CA GLY A 130 -17.78 -2.56 42.09
C GLY A 130 -18.61 -1.49 41.35
N GLY A 131 -18.12 -0.92 40.24
CA GLY A 131 -18.72 0.27 39.62
C GLY A 131 -19.93 0.07 38.68
N MET A 132 -20.17 -1.14 38.15
CA MET A 132 -21.35 -1.41 37.30
C MET A 132 -22.49 -2.11 38.07
N GLY A 133 -22.19 -2.69 39.24
CA GLY A 133 -23.16 -3.34 40.14
C GLY A 133 -23.67 -2.44 41.27
N GLY A 134 -22.95 -1.34 41.60
CA GLY A 134 -23.31 -0.42 42.67
C GLY A 134 -24.48 0.52 42.35
N MET A 135 -24.79 0.79 41.07
CA MET A 135 -25.94 1.60 40.68
C MET A 135 -27.26 0.82 40.63
N MET A 136 -27.24 -0.52 40.71
CA MET A 136 -28.46 -1.34 40.82
C MET A 136 -28.97 -1.50 42.27
N SER A 137 -28.28 -0.93 43.27
CA SER A 137 -28.74 -0.93 44.67
C SER A 137 -29.49 0.35 45.08
N ILE A 138 -29.38 1.43 44.30
CA ILE A 138 -30.18 2.65 44.46
C ILE A 138 -31.57 2.38 43.84
N GLY A 139 -32.44 1.67 44.55
CA GLY A 139 -33.81 1.45 44.06
C GLY A 139 -34.62 0.40 44.80
N LYS A 140 -33.98 -0.50 45.56
CA LYS A 140 -34.73 -1.49 46.37
C LYS A 140 -35.14 -0.87 47.71
N SER A 141 -36.07 0.10 47.67
CA SER A 141 -36.82 0.50 48.86
C SER A 141 -37.65 -0.70 49.33
N LYS A 142 -37.37 -1.18 50.54
CA LYS A 142 -38.15 -2.23 51.20
C LYS A 142 -39.45 -1.63 51.75
N ALA A 143 -40.52 -1.65 50.98
CA ALA A 143 -41.86 -1.48 51.52
C ALA A 143 -42.41 -2.87 51.89
N LYS A 144 -42.33 -3.21 53.18
CA LYS A 144 -43.04 -4.35 53.78
C LYS A 144 -44.51 -3.91 53.96
N VAL A 145 -45.46 -4.59 53.33
CA VAL A 145 -46.88 -4.45 53.65
C VAL A 145 -47.24 -5.61 54.57
N TYR A 146 -47.78 -5.27 55.74
CA TYR A 146 -48.30 -6.17 56.76
C TYR A 146 -49.61 -6.81 56.31
#